data_AF-A0A961DBR1-F1
#
_entry.id   AF-A0A961DBR1-F1
#
_cell.length_a   1.000
_cell.length_b   1.000
_cell.length_c   1.000
_cell.angle_alpha   90.00
_cell.angle_beta   90.00
_cell.angle_gamma   90.00
#
_symmetry.space_group_name_H-M   'P 1'
#
loop_
_entity.id
_entity.type
_entity.pdbx_description
1 polymer ?
#
loop_
_entity_poly.entity_id
_entity_poly.type
_entity_poly.pdbx_seq_one_letter_code
_entity_poly.pdbx_strand_id
1 'polypeptide(L)'
;MNAAPFAVLCALTTGMLFAAPPPTEPVEIGDTPQFFIDDHMVDNRWALKQKREAVLRVFHAPVKHAGNPLFTGEAGFVNVAKDEQAGVFRMWYQTHKWTGTNPEDESKTLYAIAYAESKDGVTWELPKLGLHEWKGSKDNNIVFQGIRNSRASGPQILQLPEADRRGFKYVLTYRTSAANRGNNGIRVVGSQDGIHWDESSDTLVCQLPSDTLNSIVYDSARQEYVMFCRPKNRYRIF
;
A
#
# COMPACT_ATOMS: atom_id res chain seq x y z
N MET A 1 38.29 -49.52 14.49
CA MET A 1 37.07 -48.67 14.52
C MET A 1 37.32 -47.52 15.47
N ASN A 2 37.76 -46.37 14.96
CA ASN A 2 37.86 -45.11 15.71
C ASN A 2 37.17 -44.04 14.87
N ALA A 3 36.12 -43.45 15.41
CA ALA A 3 35.38 -42.36 14.77
C ALA A 3 36.11 -41.03 15.02
N ALA A 4 36.43 -40.31 13.96
CA ALA A 4 36.91 -38.93 14.04
C ALA A 4 35.72 -37.96 14.01
N PRO A 5 35.70 -36.89 14.83
CA PRO A 5 34.62 -35.93 14.79
C PRO A 5 34.81 -34.95 13.60
N PHE A 6 33.77 -34.79 12.81
CA PHE A 6 33.69 -33.74 11.79
C PHE A 6 33.40 -32.41 12.47
N ALA A 7 34.40 -31.53 12.54
CA ALA A 7 34.19 -30.13 12.94
C ALA A 7 33.69 -29.34 11.73
N VAL A 8 32.44 -28.88 11.77
CA VAL A 8 31.91 -27.92 10.80
C VAL A 8 32.46 -26.54 11.17
N LEU A 9 33.40 -26.04 10.36
CA LEU A 9 33.88 -24.67 10.45
C LEU A 9 32.81 -23.75 9.84
N CYS A 10 31.93 -23.19 10.68
CA CYS A 10 31.08 -22.07 10.27
C CYS A 10 31.97 -20.84 10.03
N ALA A 11 32.29 -20.56 8.76
CA ALA A 11 32.84 -19.29 8.36
C ALA A 11 31.76 -18.21 8.54
N LEU A 12 31.78 -17.51 9.68
CA LEU A 12 31.13 -16.22 9.82
C LEU A 12 31.84 -15.26 8.88
N THR A 13 31.33 -15.10 7.66
CA THR A 13 31.67 -13.94 6.84
C THR A 13 31.15 -12.72 7.58
N THR A 14 32.02 -12.10 8.36
CA THR A 14 31.78 -10.76 8.90
C THR A 14 31.80 -9.84 7.68
N GLY A 15 30.64 -9.70 7.03
CA GLY A 15 30.43 -8.62 6.10
C GLY A 15 30.61 -7.35 6.92
N MET A 16 31.79 -6.74 6.83
CA MET A 16 31.98 -5.39 7.32
C MET A 16 30.96 -4.55 6.57
N LEU A 17 29.91 -4.13 7.28
CA LEU A 17 29.12 -2.99 6.87
C LEU A 17 30.13 -1.84 6.74
N PHE A 18 30.56 -1.57 5.52
CA PHE A 18 31.31 -0.36 5.23
C PHE A 18 30.37 0.79 5.54
N ALA A 19 30.52 1.35 6.74
CA ALA A 19 29.95 2.64 7.03
C ALA A 19 30.51 3.58 5.96
N ALA A 20 29.62 4.25 5.22
CA ALA A 20 30.03 5.28 4.27
C ALA A 20 31.04 6.22 4.96
N PRO A 21 32.09 6.69 4.26
CA PRO A 21 33.07 7.60 4.84
C PRO A 21 32.40 8.92 5.26
N PRO A 22 32.92 9.60 6.30
CA PRO A 22 32.40 10.89 6.72
C PRO A 22 32.41 11.90 5.58
N PRO A 23 31.36 12.74 5.47
CA PRO A 23 31.36 13.82 4.50
C PRO A 23 32.54 14.75 4.81
N THR A 24 33.26 15.15 3.77
CA THR A 24 34.45 16.03 3.88
C THR A 24 34.09 17.47 4.23
N GLU A 25 32.83 17.84 4.03
CA GLU A 25 32.25 19.15 4.30
C GLU A 25 30.95 18.98 5.13
N PRO A 26 30.49 20.01 5.87
CA PRO A 26 29.19 19.96 6.53
C PRO A 26 28.07 19.58 5.54
N VAL A 27 27.14 18.73 5.97
CA VAL A 27 25.98 18.37 5.14
C VAL A 27 25.07 19.60 4.99
N GLU A 28 24.86 20.06 3.76
CA GLU A 28 23.90 21.12 3.44
C GLU A 28 22.47 20.59 3.55
N ILE A 29 21.71 21.09 4.54
CA ILE A 29 20.36 20.57 4.86
C ILE A 29 19.25 21.31 4.10
N GLY A 30 19.51 22.55 3.68
CA GLY A 30 18.55 23.38 2.94
C GLY A 30 17.19 23.54 3.65
N ASP A 31 16.13 23.74 2.85
CA ASP A 31 14.73 23.85 3.28
C ASP A 31 13.87 22.63 2.90
N THR A 32 14.50 21.59 2.35
CA THR A 32 13.80 20.36 1.95
C THR A 32 13.45 19.52 3.19
N PRO A 33 12.21 19.02 3.32
CA PRO A 33 11.84 18.10 4.39
C PRO A 33 12.76 16.87 4.44
N GLN A 34 13.32 16.59 5.61
CA GLN A 34 14.23 15.48 5.84
C GLN A 34 13.50 14.35 6.59
N PHE A 35 13.63 13.13 6.09
CA PHE A 35 13.12 11.95 6.79
C PHE A 35 14.26 11.28 7.56
N PHE A 36 14.13 11.20 8.88
CA PHE A 36 15.10 10.52 9.77
C PHE A 36 14.94 8.98 9.71
N ILE A 37 14.98 8.41 8.50
CA ILE A 37 14.87 6.97 8.28
C ILE A 37 16.23 6.29 8.47
N ASP A 38 17.31 7.00 8.18
CA ASP A 38 18.69 6.59 8.40
C ASP A 38 19.46 7.58 9.30
N ASP A 39 20.75 7.30 9.48
CA ASP A 39 21.66 8.10 10.31
C ASP A 39 22.46 9.13 9.49
N HIS A 40 22.13 9.39 8.22
CA HIS A 40 22.90 10.32 7.38
C HIS A 40 22.79 11.75 7.91
N MET A 41 21.56 12.15 8.29
CA MET A 41 21.23 13.47 8.84
C MET A 41 21.33 13.54 10.36
N VAL A 42 21.43 12.39 11.04
CA VAL A 42 21.53 12.31 12.51
C VAL A 42 23.00 12.39 12.90
N ASP A 43 23.42 13.58 13.33
CA ASP A 43 24.76 14.07 13.73
C ASP A 43 25.64 13.09 14.55
N ASN A 44 25.06 12.06 15.18
CA ASN A 44 25.83 11.03 15.89
C ASN A 44 26.64 10.10 14.97
N ARG A 45 26.33 9.99 13.67
CA ARG A 45 27.08 9.13 12.75
C ARG A 45 28.47 9.70 12.42
N TRP A 46 28.58 11.02 12.35
CA TRP A 46 29.75 11.72 11.83
C TRP A 46 30.55 12.48 12.90
N ALA A 47 30.13 12.39 14.17
CA ALA A 47 30.78 13.10 15.26
C ALA A 47 32.25 12.66 15.41
N LEU A 48 33.17 13.53 14.99
CA LEU A 48 34.62 13.35 15.13
C LEU A 48 35.10 13.41 16.60
N LYS A 49 34.23 13.80 17.53
CA LYS A 49 34.47 13.86 18.99
C LYS A 49 33.27 13.27 19.72
N GLN A 50 33.50 12.55 20.82
CA GLN A 50 32.40 12.14 21.71
C GLN A 50 31.61 13.36 22.16
N LYS A 51 30.31 13.39 21.86
CA LYS A 51 29.41 14.42 22.37
C LYS A 51 28.89 14.00 23.75
N ARG A 52 28.81 14.97 24.67
CA ARG A 52 28.24 14.77 26.01
C ARG A 52 26.71 14.65 25.98
N GLU A 53 26.09 15.14 24.92
CA GLU A 53 24.64 15.09 24.66
C GLU A 53 24.43 14.44 23.29
N ALA A 54 23.97 13.19 23.28
CA ALA A 54 23.73 12.43 22.05
C ALA A 54 22.28 12.57 21.60
N VAL A 55 22.05 12.83 20.31
CA VAL A 55 20.70 12.79 19.71
C VAL A 55 20.30 11.33 19.42
N LEU A 56 19.43 10.75 20.22
CA LEU A 56 18.97 9.38 20.03
C LEU A 56 17.68 9.34 19.20
N ARG A 57 17.64 8.47 18.20
CA ARG A 57 16.38 8.11 17.54
C ARG A 57 15.56 7.23 18.48
N VAL A 58 14.43 7.74 18.95
CA VAL A 58 13.48 7.00 19.79
C VAL A 58 12.22 6.72 18.99
N PHE A 59 11.83 5.46 18.91
CA PHE A 59 10.53 5.07 18.35
C PHE A 59 9.51 5.00 19.48
N HIS A 60 8.60 5.95 19.51
CA HIS A 60 7.47 5.90 20.42
C HIS A 60 6.45 4.88 19.93
N ALA A 61 6.08 3.93 20.78
CA ALA A 61 5.01 3.00 20.46
C ALA A 61 3.69 3.79 20.30
N PRO A 62 2.96 3.63 19.18
CA PRO A 62 1.68 4.30 19.02
C PRO A 62 0.69 3.75 20.06
N VAL A 63 -0.04 4.66 20.71
CA VAL A 63 -1.12 4.31 21.62
C VAL A 63 -2.41 4.19 20.81
N LYS A 64 -3.16 3.11 21.03
CA LYS A 64 -4.48 2.94 20.39
C LYS A 64 -5.41 4.07 20.84
N HIS A 65 -6.15 4.63 19.89
CA HIS A 65 -7.24 5.56 20.21
C HIS A 65 -8.22 4.92 21.19
N ALA A 66 -8.69 5.68 22.18
CA ALA A 66 -9.57 5.18 23.26
C ALA A 66 -10.89 4.60 22.73
N GLY A 67 -11.39 5.14 21.61
CA GLY A 67 -12.60 4.67 20.95
C GLY A 67 -12.43 3.49 19.99
N ASN A 68 -11.30 2.78 20.00
CA ASN A 68 -11.13 1.61 19.12
C ASN A 68 -12.12 0.47 19.44
N PRO A 69 -12.71 -0.20 18.42
CA PRO A 69 -12.45 -0.02 16.99
C PRO A 69 -13.14 1.22 16.40
N LEU A 70 -12.38 2.02 15.63
CA LEU A 70 -12.90 3.21 14.94
C LEU A 70 -13.72 2.89 13.69
N PHE A 71 -13.61 1.67 13.17
CA PHE A 71 -14.36 1.17 12.03
C PHE A 71 -14.82 -0.25 12.34
N THR A 72 -16.11 -0.51 12.23
CA THR A 72 -16.71 -1.81 12.47
C THR A 72 -17.08 -2.48 11.14
N GLY A 73 -16.66 -3.73 10.96
CA GLY A 73 -16.92 -4.51 9.74
C GLY A 73 -15.66 -5.08 9.09
N GLU A 74 -15.84 -5.73 7.94
CA GLU A 74 -14.74 -6.29 7.16
C GLU A 74 -14.04 -5.20 6.34
N ALA A 75 -12.86 -4.77 6.79
CA ALA A 75 -12.03 -3.81 6.06
C ALA A 75 -10.56 -4.27 6.02
N GLY A 76 -10.09 -4.62 4.83
CA GLY A 76 -8.68 -4.86 4.55
C GLY A 76 -8.13 -3.81 3.59
N PHE A 77 -6.81 -3.59 3.58
CA PHE A 77 -6.13 -2.69 2.63
C PHE A 77 -6.83 -1.32 2.49
N VAL A 78 -6.95 -0.63 3.62
CA VAL A 78 -7.64 0.66 3.72
C VAL A 78 -6.80 1.77 3.09
N ASN A 79 -7.45 2.63 2.31
CA ASN A 79 -6.90 3.86 1.75
C ASN A 79 -7.78 5.02 2.21
N VAL A 80 -7.17 6.07 2.76
CA VAL A 80 -7.89 7.28 3.20
C VAL A 80 -7.27 8.50 2.53
N ALA A 81 -8.10 9.36 1.98
CA ALA A 81 -7.68 10.66 1.45
C ALA A 81 -8.70 11.73 1.84
N LYS A 82 -8.23 12.96 2.06
CA LYS A 82 -9.11 14.10 2.29
C LYS A 82 -9.51 14.71 0.95
N ASP A 83 -10.81 14.80 0.70
CA ASP A 83 -11.34 15.57 -0.42
C ASP A 83 -11.58 17.01 0.04
N GLU A 84 -10.60 17.88 -0.21
CA GLU A 84 -10.65 19.29 0.21
C GLU A 84 -11.87 20.04 -0.35
N GLN A 85 -12.36 19.67 -1.54
CA GLN A 85 -13.53 20.32 -2.15
C GLN A 85 -14.83 19.93 -1.44
N ALA A 86 -14.95 18.66 -1.04
CA ALA A 86 -16.12 18.15 -0.35
C ALA A 86 -16.05 18.35 1.18
N GLY A 87 -14.87 18.67 1.72
CA GLY A 87 -14.65 18.85 3.16
C GLY A 87 -14.77 17.55 3.95
N VAL A 88 -14.55 16.40 3.32
CA VAL A 88 -14.67 15.08 3.95
C VAL A 88 -13.43 14.22 3.71
N PHE A 89 -13.15 13.32 4.64
CA PHE A 89 -12.28 12.18 4.43
C PHE A 89 -13.05 11.08 3.72
N ARG A 90 -12.46 10.55 2.66
CA ARG A 90 -12.96 9.42 1.88
C ARG A 90 -12.11 8.20 2.20
N MET A 91 -12.75 7.07 2.39
CA MET A 91 -12.10 5.78 2.60
C MET A 91 -12.49 4.79 1.51
N TRP A 92 -11.50 4.13 0.93
CA TRP A 92 -11.67 2.96 0.08
C TRP A 92 -11.00 1.77 0.72
N TYR A 93 -11.74 0.67 0.84
CA TYR A 93 -11.24 -0.52 1.51
C TYR A 93 -11.64 -1.78 0.76
N GLN A 94 -10.81 -2.81 0.87
CA GLN A 94 -11.13 -4.13 0.35
C GLN A 94 -12.08 -4.85 1.31
N THR A 95 -13.17 -5.37 0.77
CA THR A 95 -14.04 -6.35 1.44
C THR A 95 -14.03 -7.66 0.66
N HIS A 96 -14.65 -8.69 1.22
CA HIS A 96 -14.69 -9.99 0.60
C HIS A 96 -16.04 -10.68 0.78
N LYS A 97 -16.30 -11.66 -0.08
CA LYS A 97 -17.35 -12.65 0.14
C LYS A 97 -16.84 -14.02 -0.25
N TRP A 98 -17.24 -14.98 0.54
CA TRP A 98 -17.00 -16.38 0.29
C TRP A 98 -17.92 -16.89 -0.82
N THR A 99 -17.39 -17.66 -1.79
CA THR A 99 -18.17 -18.20 -2.92
C THR A 99 -18.08 -19.71 -3.08
N GLY A 100 -17.38 -20.41 -2.19
CA GLY A 100 -17.28 -21.86 -2.19
C GLY A 100 -18.25 -22.54 -1.22
N THR A 101 -18.13 -23.85 -1.06
CA THR A 101 -18.86 -24.63 -0.05
C THR A 101 -18.04 -24.88 1.22
N ASN A 102 -16.70 -24.87 1.12
CA ASN A 102 -15.78 -25.04 2.26
C ASN A 102 -15.07 -23.72 2.62
N PRO A 103 -15.45 -23.01 3.70
CA PRO A 103 -14.92 -21.70 4.09
C PRO A 103 -13.38 -21.56 4.18
N GLU A 104 -12.64 -22.66 4.26
CA GLU A 104 -11.18 -22.66 4.36
C GLU A 104 -10.45 -22.56 3.00
N ASP A 105 -11.14 -22.74 1.87
CA ASP A 105 -10.51 -22.69 0.54
C ASP A 105 -10.39 -21.25 -0.01
N GLU A 106 -9.40 -20.49 0.44
CA GLU A 106 -9.18 -19.08 0.03
C GLU A 106 -9.21 -18.81 -1.49
N SER A 107 -9.05 -19.84 -2.33
CA SER A 107 -9.21 -19.73 -3.79
C SER A 107 -10.64 -19.36 -4.23
N LYS A 108 -11.64 -19.52 -3.34
CA LYS A 108 -13.06 -19.19 -3.57
C LYS A 108 -13.51 -17.89 -2.91
N THR A 109 -12.58 -16.99 -2.61
CA THR A 109 -12.90 -15.66 -2.09
C THR A 109 -12.93 -14.62 -3.22
N LEU A 110 -14.08 -13.94 -3.37
CA LEU A 110 -14.20 -12.76 -4.22
C LEU A 110 -13.93 -11.50 -3.41
N TYR A 111 -13.17 -10.58 -3.99
CA TYR A 111 -12.83 -9.30 -3.39
C TYR A 111 -13.45 -8.15 -4.18
N ALA A 112 -13.92 -7.15 -3.46
CA ALA A 112 -14.46 -5.90 -3.99
C ALA A 112 -13.94 -4.71 -3.18
N ILE A 113 -14.06 -3.52 -3.74
CA ILE A 113 -13.71 -2.27 -3.10
C ILE A 113 -15.00 -1.58 -2.64
N ALA A 114 -15.02 -1.23 -1.37
CA ALA A 114 -16.11 -0.55 -0.69
C ALA A 114 -15.66 0.85 -0.27
N TYR A 115 -16.64 1.69 0.09
CA TYR A 115 -16.46 3.11 0.29
C TYR A 115 -17.07 3.61 1.60
N ALA A 116 -16.41 4.53 2.29
CA ALA A 116 -16.94 5.20 3.47
C ALA A 116 -16.50 6.67 3.51
N GLU A 117 -17.23 7.51 4.24
CA GLU A 117 -16.93 8.93 4.42
C GLU A 117 -16.84 9.29 5.89
N SER A 118 -16.08 10.34 6.19
CA SER A 118 -15.94 10.86 7.53
C SER A 118 -15.68 12.36 7.50
N LYS A 119 -16.23 13.10 8.47
CA LYS A 119 -15.95 14.54 8.63
C LYS A 119 -14.69 14.80 9.46
N ASP A 120 -14.33 13.86 10.34
CA ASP A 120 -13.26 14.00 11.34
C ASP A 120 -12.11 12.99 11.13
N GLY A 121 -12.26 12.04 10.21
CA GLY A 121 -11.32 10.94 9.95
C GLY A 121 -11.38 9.81 10.98
N VAL A 122 -12.33 9.85 11.92
CA VAL A 122 -12.45 8.94 13.06
C VAL A 122 -13.80 8.24 13.08
N THR A 123 -14.88 8.98 12.80
CA THR A 123 -16.26 8.49 12.72
C THR A 123 -16.66 8.30 11.27
N TRP A 124 -16.99 7.06 10.88
CA TRP A 124 -17.20 6.69 9.49
C TRP A 124 -18.66 6.36 9.17
N GLU A 125 -19.18 6.95 8.11
CA GLU A 125 -20.48 6.67 7.52
C GLU A 125 -20.31 5.76 6.30
N LEU A 126 -21.10 4.69 6.22
CA LEU A 126 -21.09 3.73 5.11
C LEU A 126 -22.35 3.96 4.25
N PRO A 127 -22.27 4.77 3.18
CA PRO A 127 -23.44 5.12 2.39
C PRO A 127 -23.98 3.92 1.61
N LYS A 128 -25.30 3.83 1.49
CA LYS A 128 -26.00 2.81 0.70
C LYS A 128 -26.08 3.27 -0.76
N LEU A 129 -25.07 2.91 -1.55
CA LEU A 129 -24.85 3.45 -2.90
C LEU A 129 -25.69 2.76 -3.98
N GLY A 130 -26.09 1.50 -3.79
CA GLY A 130 -26.95 0.81 -4.76
C GLY A 130 -26.29 0.41 -6.09
N LEU A 131 -24.97 0.60 -6.24
CA LEU A 131 -24.25 0.46 -7.50
C LEU A 131 -24.05 -1.01 -7.90
N HIS A 132 -23.61 -1.83 -6.95
CA HIS A 132 -23.19 -3.22 -7.18
C HIS A 132 -23.94 -4.19 -6.28
N GLU A 133 -24.31 -5.35 -6.82
CA GLU A 133 -24.87 -6.42 -5.99
C GLU A 133 -23.75 -7.11 -5.20
N TRP A 134 -23.92 -7.17 -3.88
CA TRP A 134 -22.96 -7.79 -2.96
C TRP A 134 -23.69 -8.52 -1.84
N LYS A 135 -23.26 -9.76 -1.56
CA LYS A 135 -23.89 -10.64 -0.55
C LYS A 135 -25.43 -10.69 -0.65
N GLY A 136 -25.98 -10.69 -1.88
CA GLY A 136 -27.41 -10.82 -2.16
C GLY A 136 -28.24 -9.52 -2.09
N SER A 137 -27.59 -8.36 -1.92
CA SER A 137 -28.29 -7.07 -1.87
C SER A 137 -27.50 -5.97 -2.59
N LYS A 138 -28.19 -4.94 -3.08
CA LYS A 138 -27.59 -3.67 -3.51
C LYS A 138 -27.56 -2.61 -2.40
N ASP A 139 -28.16 -2.89 -1.25
CA ASP A 139 -28.15 -2.04 -0.06
C ASP A 139 -26.79 -2.09 0.64
N ASN A 140 -25.76 -1.57 -0.03
CA ASN A 140 -24.36 -1.65 0.36
C ASN A 140 -23.57 -0.45 -0.20
N ASN A 141 -22.30 -0.37 0.17
CA ASN A 141 -21.36 0.68 -0.18
C ASN A 141 -20.24 0.20 -1.13
N ILE A 142 -20.49 -0.83 -1.93
CA ILE A 142 -19.52 -1.33 -2.92
C ILE A 142 -19.44 -0.34 -4.09
N VAL A 143 -18.22 0.01 -4.46
CA VAL A 143 -17.92 0.94 -5.57
C VAL A 143 -17.20 0.27 -6.74
N PHE A 144 -16.55 -0.89 -6.52
CA PHE A 144 -15.84 -1.56 -7.61
C PHE A 144 -15.66 -3.06 -7.37
N GLN A 145 -15.94 -3.89 -8.38
CA GLN A 145 -15.79 -5.35 -8.32
C GLN A 145 -14.67 -5.88 -9.23
N GLY A 146 -13.89 -4.98 -9.84
CA GLY A 146 -12.91 -5.31 -10.87
C GLY A 146 -13.55 -5.42 -12.24
N ILE A 147 -12.74 -5.27 -13.30
CA ILE A 147 -13.17 -5.43 -14.69
C ILE A 147 -14.08 -6.66 -14.88
N ARG A 148 -15.26 -6.44 -15.48
CA ARG A 148 -16.28 -7.49 -15.71
C ARG A 148 -16.71 -8.23 -14.43
N ASN A 149 -16.71 -7.56 -13.29
CA ASN A 149 -17.07 -8.10 -11.98
C ASN A 149 -16.25 -9.33 -11.55
N SER A 150 -15.00 -9.43 -12.02
CA SER A 150 -14.19 -10.64 -11.84
C SER A 150 -13.54 -10.74 -10.46
N ARG A 151 -12.85 -9.67 -10.02
CA ARG A 151 -12.17 -9.51 -8.72
C ARG A 151 -11.42 -8.17 -8.69
N ALA A 152 -11.55 -7.42 -7.59
CA ALA A 152 -10.67 -6.30 -7.27
C ALA A 152 -9.99 -6.52 -5.92
N SER A 153 -8.66 -6.70 -5.92
CA SER A 153 -7.89 -6.96 -4.69
C SER A 153 -6.67 -6.05 -4.53
N GLY A 154 -6.34 -5.72 -3.29
CA GLY A 154 -5.22 -4.85 -2.94
C GLY A 154 -5.35 -3.47 -3.58
N PRO A 155 -6.44 -2.72 -3.29
CA PRO A 155 -6.65 -1.39 -3.84
C PRO A 155 -5.56 -0.43 -3.38
N GLN A 156 -5.08 0.42 -4.29
CA GLN A 156 -4.40 1.67 -3.95
C GLN A 156 -5.06 2.82 -4.69
N ILE A 157 -5.41 3.87 -3.95
CA ILE A 157 -6.05 5.05 -4.50
C ILE A 157 -5.03 6.18 -4.56
N LEU A 158 -4.94 6.85 -5.70
CA LEU A 158 -4.22 8.12 -5.83
C LEU A 158 -5.18 9.20 -6.26
N GLN A 159 -5.06 10.36 -5.62
CA GLN A 159 -5.60 11.59 -6.16
C GLN A 159 -4.57 12.19 -7.12
N LEU A 160 -4.98 12.43 -8.37
CA LEU A 160 -4.07 12.91 -9.40
C LEU A 160 -3.82 14.42 -9.25
N PRO A 161 -2.55 14.87 -9.42
CA PRO A 161 -2.24 16.28 -9.66
C PRO A 161 -3.06 16.81 -10.83
N GLU A 162 -3.45 18.08 -10.80
CA GLU A 162 -4.32 18.68 -11.81
C GLU A 162 -3.80 18.49 -13.24
N ALA A 163 -2.49 18.63 -13.43
CA ALA A 163 -1.82 18.44 -14.72
C ALA A 163 -2.00 17.04 -15.32
N ASP A 164 -2.21 16.03 -14.47
CA ASP A 164 -2.25 14.62 -14.88
C ASP A 164 -3.66 14.04 -14.93
N ARG A 165 -4.70 14.81 -14.55
CA ARG A 165 -6.04 14.29 -14.35
C ARG A 165 -6.60 13.59 -15.59
N ARG A 166 -6.32 14.04 -16.82
CA ARG A 166 -6.82 13.41 -18.08
C ARG A 166 -8.30 12.97 -18.02
N GLY A 167 -9.14 13.73 -17.33
CA GLY A 167 -10.57 13.41 -17.12
C GLY A 167 -10.92 12.62 -15.85
N PHE A 168 -9.94 12.25 -15.02
CA PHE A 168 -10.10 11.50 -13.77
C PHE A 168 -9.40 12.22 -12.60
N LYS A 169 -10.11 12.41 -11.48
CA LYS A 169 -9.53 12.98 -10.25
C LYS A 169 -8.79 11.91 -9.44
N TYR A 170 -9.26 10.67 -9.53
CA TYR A 170 -8.76 9.52 -8.81
C TYR A 170 -8.37 8.41 -9.77
N VAL A 171 -7.34 7.65 -9.41
CA VAL A 171 -7.04 6.35 -10.02
C VAL A 171 -6.95 5.29 -8.94
N LEU A 172 -7.52 4.13 -9.24
CA LEU A 172 -7.44 2.93 -8.43
C LEU A 172 -6.52 1.94 -9.13
N THR A 173 -5.45 1.56 -8.46
CA THR A 173 -4.70 0.36 -8.87
C THR A 173 -5.22 -0.85 -8.10
N TYR A 174 -5.32 -1.99 -8.79
CA TYR A 174 -5.80 -3.22 -8.18
C TYR A 174 -5.21 -4.43 -8.88
N ARG A 175 -5.30 -5.57 -8.21
CA ARG A 175 -4.75 -6.85 -8.65
C ARG A 175 -5.86 -7.78 -9.12
N THR A 176 -5.60 -8.45 -10.24
CA THR A 176 -6.39 -9.56 -10.75
C THR A 176 -5.55 -10.83 -10.76
N SER A 177 -6.10 -11.92 -10.22
CA SER A 177 -5.46 -13.25 -10.23
C SER A 177 -6.36 -14.38 -10.72
N ALA A 178 -7.52 -14.04 -11.29
CA ALA A 178 -8.53 -14.99 -11.75
C ALA A 178 -9.25 -14.54 -13.05
N ALA A 179 -8.79 -13.48 -13.70
CA ALA A 179 -9.29 -13.14 -15.03
C ALA A 179 -8.56 -14.04 -16.04
N ASN A 180 -9.23 -14.52 -17.09
CA ASN A 180 -8.64 -15.33 -18.17
C ASN A 180 -7.17 -14.94 -18.46
N ARG A 181 -6.28 -15.90 -18.72
CA ARG A 181 -4.79 -15.76 -18.69
C ARG A 181 -4.19 -14.42 -19.17
N GLY A 182 -4.82 -13.70 -20.11
CA GLY A 182 -4.39 -12.37 -20.57
C GLY A 182 -4.71 -11.16 -19.67
N ASN A 183 -5.55 -11.29 -18.64
CA ASN A 183 -6.04 -10.17 -17.82
C ASN A 183 -5.49 -10.13 -16.39
N ASN A 184 -4.61 -11.07 -16.03
CA ASN A 184 -4.00 -11.14 -14.71
C ASN A 184 -2.83 -10.17 -14.57
N GLY A 185 -2.78 -9.47 -13.44
CA GLY A 185 -1.69 -8.54 -13.14
C GLY A 185 -2.15 -7.34 -12.33
N ILE A 186 -1.38 -6.26 -12.44
CA ILE A 186 -1.69 -4.96 -11.85
C ILE A 186 -2.42 -4.14 -12.90
N ARG A 187 -3.60 -3.67 -12.54
CA ARG A 187 -4.47 -2.86 -13.39
C ARG A 187 -4.68 -1.49 -12.76
N VAL A 188 -5.06 -0.52 -13.59
CA VAL A 188 -5.44 0.82 -13.17
C VAL A 188 -6.78 1.19 -13.81
N VAL A 189 -7.65 1.84 -13.05
CA VAL A 189 -8.95 2.36 -13.51
C VAL A 189 -9.16 3.78 -12.96
N GLY A 190 -9.75 4.66 -13.75
CA GLY A 190 -10.00 6.07 -13.41
C GLY A 190 -11.38 6.33 -12.83
N SER A 191 -11.49 7.38 -12.01
CA SER A 191 -12.77 7.92 -11.52
C SER A 191 -12.70 9.44 -11.31
N GLN A 192 -13.80 10.14 -11.53
CA GLN A 192 -13.91 11.58 -11.22
C GLN A 192 -14.25 11.87 -9.76
N ASP A 193 -15.00 10.98 -9.10
CA ASP A 193 -15.52 11.18 -7.75
C ASP A 193 -15.01 10.13 -6.75
N GLY A 194 -14.30 9.11 -7.25
CA GLY A 194 -13.82 7.97 -6.46
C GLY A 194 -14.92 6.96 -6.12
N ILE A 195 -16.14 7.15 -6.63
CA ILE A 195 -17.30 6.31 -6.36
C ILE A 195 -17.70 5.57 -7.64
N HIS A 196 -17.77 6.28 -8.77
CA HIS A 196 -18.09 5.72 -10.08
C HIS A 196 -16.79 5.52 -10.86
N TRP A 197 -16.38 4.27 -10.99
CA TRP A 197 -15.15 3.88 -11.70
C TRP A 197 -15.46 3.58 -13.16
N ASP A 198 -14.72 4.22 -14.06
CA ASP A 198 -14.92 4.08 -15.50
C ASP A 198 -14.19 2.83 -16.02
N GLU A 199 -14.91 1.71 -16.14
CA GLU A 199 -14.35 0.46 -16.67
C GLU A 199 -13.76 0.59 -18.07
N SER A 200 -14.15 1.60 -18.87
CA SER A 200 -13.55 1.82 -20.20
C SER A 200 -12.11 2.37 -20.13
N SER A 201 -11.75 2.98 -19.01
CA SER A 201 -10.39 3.44 -18.72
C SER A 201 -9.47 2.34 -18.18
N ASP A 202 -10.02 1.17 -17.87
CA ASP A 202 -9.28 0.08 -17.22
C ASP A 202 -8.15 -0.44 -18.11
N THR A 203 -6.93 -0.36 -17.59
CA THR A 203 -5.70 -0.70 -18.31
C THR A 203 -4.84 -1.66 -17.50
N LEU A 204 -4.32 -2.71 -18.17
CA LEU A 204 -3.32 -3.60 -17.58
C LEU A 204 -1.95 -2.91 -17.61
N VAL A 205 -1.42 -2.59 -16.43
CA VAL A 205 -0.11 -1.92 -16.28
C VAL A 205 1.03 -2.94 -16.41
N CYS A 206 0.94 -4.06 -15.70
CA CYS A 206 1.93 -5.14 -15.81
C CYS A 206 1.35 -6.51 -15.45
N GLN A 207 1.80 -7.55 -16.14
CA GLN A 207 1.48 -8.94 -15.83
C GLN A 207 2.34 -9.46 -14.67
N LEU A 208 2.19 -8.86 -13.50
CA LEU A 208 2.99 -9.19 -12.33
C LEU A 208 2.13 -9.82 -11.21
N PRO A 209 2.42 -11.06 -10.79
CA PRO A 209 1.87 -11.58 -9.54
C PRO A 209 2.59 -10.92 -8.35
N SER A 210 1.87 -10.08 -7.60
CA SER A 210 2.37 -9.47 -6.36
C SER A 210 1.86 -10.21 -5.13
N ASP A 211 2.72 -10.38 -4.12
CA ASP A 211 2.37 -11.10 -2.88
C ASP A 211 1.53 -10.28 -1.91
N THR A 212 1.81 -8.98 -1.80
CA THR A 212 1.12 -8.08 -0.87
C THR A 212 0.58 -6.86 -1.60
N LEU A 213 -0.06 -5.95 -0.86
CA LEU A 213 -0.46 -4.63 -1.33
C LEU A 213 0.74 -3.93 -1.98
N ASN A 214 0.55 -3.39 -3.18
CA ASN A 214 1.55 -2.53 -3.78
C ASN A 214 1.41 -1.13 -3.20
N SER A 215 2.43 -0.29 -3.32
CA SER A 215 2.31 1.13 -3.02
C SER A 215 2.70 1.90 -4.27
N ILE A 216 1.81 2.77 -4.73
CA ILE A 216 2.07 3.65 -5.87
C ILE A 216 2.01 5.09 -5.37
N VAL A 217 3.00 5.87 -5.77
CA VAL A 217 3.16 7.26 -5.36
C VAL A 217 3.57 8.10 -6.57
N TYR A 218 3.27 9.40 -6.52
CA TYR A 218 3.82 10.36 -7.45
C TYR A 218 5.13 10.92 -6.89
N ASP A 219 6.26 10.64 -7.56
CA ASP A 219 7.56 11.25 -7.25
C ASP A 219 7.64 12.60 -7.96
N SER A 220 7.38 13.68 -7.22
CA SER A 220 7.42 15.04 -7.77
C SER A 220 8.80 15.48 -8.27
N ALA A 221 9.89 14.93 -7.73
CA ALA A 221 11.24 15.28 -8.14
C ALA A 221 11.59 14.64 -9.50
N ARG A 222 11.09 13.42 -9.75
CA ARG A 222 11.22 12.73 -11.04
C ARG A 222 10.10 13.06 -12.02
N GLN A 223 9.00 13.63 -11.54
CA GLN A 223 7.74 13.82 -12.29
C GLN A 223 7.19 12.49 -12.84
N GLU A 224 7.28 11.42 -12.04
CA GLU A 224 6.90 10.06 -12.45
C GLU A 224 6.06 9.37 -11.39
N TYR A 225 5.21 8.44 -11.82
CA TYR A 225 4.52 7.52 -10.91
C TYR A 225 5.39 6.31 -10.65
N VAL A 226 5.69 6.04 -9.38
CA VAL A 226 6.54 4.93 -8.96
C VAL A 226 5.71 3.93 -8.18
N MET A 227 5.74 2.67 -8.61
CA MET A 227 5.07 1.56 -7.91
C MET A 227 6.10 0.63 -7.26
N PHE A 228 5.99 0.50 -5.94
CA PHE A 228 6.69 -0.49 -5.13
C PHE A 228 5.83 -1.74 -5.01
N CYS A 229 6.38 -2.90 -5.33
CA CYS A 229 5.67 -4.16 -5.30
C CYS A 229 6.59 -5.29 -4.80
N ARG A 230 5.97 -6.38 -4.31
CA ARG A 230 6.70 -7.59 -3.91
C ARG A 230 6.43 -8.72 -4.92
N PRO A 231 7.28 -8.87 -5.96
CA PRO A 231 7.04 -9.76 -7.08
C PRO A 231 7.23 -11.24 -6.70
N LYS A 232 6.18 -12.07 -6.77
CA LYS A 232 6.26 -13.50 -6.40
C LYS A 232 7.25 -14.28 -7.27
N ASN A 233 7.35 -13.93 -8.54
CA ASN A 233 8.21 -14.62 -9.51
C ASN A 233 9.71 -14.46 -9.23
N ARG A 234 10.13 -13.46 -8.43
CA ARG A 234 11.54 -13.28 -8.06
C ARG A 234 11.97 -14.10 -6.85
N TYR A 235 11.04 -14.55 -6.01
CA TYR A 235 11.35 -15.32 -4.80
C TYR A 235 11.23 -16.85 -4.99
N ARG A 236 10.64 -17.31 -6.10
CA ARG A 236 10.45 -18.74 -6.40
C ARG A 236 11.63 -19.38 -7.16
N ILE A 237 12.82 -18.79 -7.07
CA ILE A 237 14.05 -19.29 -7.71
C ILE A 237 14.90 -20.10 -6.70
N PHE A 238 14.30 -20.51 -5.57
CA PHE A 238 14.94 -21.40 -4.59
C PHE A 238 14.11 -22.68 -4.45
#